data_AF-A0A161XI55-F1
#
_entry.id   AF-A0A161XI55-F1
#
_cell.length_a   1.000
_cell.length_b   1.000
_cell.length_c   1.000
_cell.angle_alpha   90.00
_cell.angle_beta   90.00
_cell.angle_gamma   90.00
#
_symmetry.space_group_name_H-M   'P 1'
#
loop_
_entity.id
_entity.type
_entity.pdbx_description
1 polymer ?
#
loop_
_entity_poly.entity_id
_entity_poly.type
_entity_poly.pdbx_seq_one_letter_code
_entity_poly.pdbx_strand_id
1 'polypeptide(L)' 'MNKFKAHKLKYKNIKICLVYCSYKNFEWYAIKNNGIIILCLNNAYSRKVKSKLLHAVIKRTRLNT' A
#
# COMPACT_ATOMS: atom_id res chain seq x y z
N MET A 1 21.45 5.74 -3.20
CA MET A 1 20.42 4.69 -3.45
C MET A 1 19.04 5.26 -3.16
N ASN A 2 18.14 5.33 -4.14
CA ASN A 2 16.76 5.76 -3.94
C ASN A 2 16.02 4.71 -3.10
N LYS A 3 15.84 4.98 -1.79
CA LYS A 3 15.30 4.05 -0.79
C LYS A 3 13.80 3.77 -0.93
N PHE A 4 13.11 4.48 -1.82
CA PHE A 4 11.66 4.42 -2.01
C PHE A 4 11.31 4.35 -3.48
N LYS A 5 10.49 3.37 -3.86
CA LYS A 5 9.86 3.29 -5.19
C LYS A 5 8.36 3.41 -5.04
N ALA A 6 7.78 4.44 -5.62
CA ALA A 6 6.34 4.67 -5.61
C ALA A 6 5.71 4.21 -6.95
N HIS A 7 4.55 3.54 -6.87
CA HIS A 7 3.76 3.13 -8.01
C HIS A 7 2.30 3.52 -7.79
N LYS A 8 1.75 4.32 -8.71
CA LYS A 8 0.36 4.78 -8.65
C LYS A 8 -0.51 3.83 -9.48
N LEU A 9 -1.62 3.37 -8.92
CA LEU A 9 -2.61 2.54 -9.60
C LEU A 9 -4.04 2.94 -9.22
N LYS A 10 -5.01 2.55 -10.06
CA LYS A 10 -6.43 2.78 -9.82
C LYS A 10 -7.14 1.42 -9.73
N TYR A 11 -7.89 1.19 -8.65
CA TYR A 11 -8.69 -0.03 -8.48
C TYR A 11 -10.16 0.30 -8.24
N LYS A 12 -11.04 -0.05 -9.18
CA LYS A 12 -12.51 0.17 -9.09
C LYS A 12 -12.89 1.58 -8.56
N ASN A 13 -12.20 2.63 -9.00
CA ASN A 13 -12.29 4.04 -8.57
C ASN A 13 -11.51 4.50 -7.33
N ILE A 14 -10.80 3.62 -6.64
CA ILE A 14 -9.90 4.00 -5.54
C ILE A 14 -8.51 4.31 -6.13
N LYS A 15 -7.98 5.50 -5.84
CA LYS A 15 -6.60 5.87 -6.17
C LYS A 15 -5.68 5.29 -5.11
N ILE A 16 -4.65 4.54 -5.52
CA ILE A 16 -3.72 3.87 -4.61
C ILE A 16 -2.28 4.20 -5.02
N CYS A 17 -1.47 4.60 -4.05
CA CYS A 17 -0.03 4.78 -4.19
C CYS A 17 0.66 3.68 -3.39
N LEU A 18 1.29 2.73 -4.08
CA LEU A 18 2.14 1.72 -3.46
C LEU A 18 3.54 2.28 -3.29
N VAL A 19 4.06 2.25 -2.08
CA VAL A 19 5.44 2.66 -1.78
C VAL A 19 6.19 1.44 -1.26
N TYR A 20 7.26 1.04 -1.95
CA TYR A 20 8.10 -0.07 -1.52
C TYR A 20 9.33 0.46 -0.78
N CYS A 21 9.56 -0.11 0.40
CA CYS A 21 10.66 0.27 1.29
C CYS A 21 11.51 -0.96 1.65
N SER A 22 12.83 -0.82 1.74
CA SER A 22 13.76 -1.93 2.02
C SER A 22 14.43 -1.80 3.41
N TYR A 23 13.63 -1.64 4.46
CA TYR A 23 14.13 -1.55 5.84
C TYR A 23 14.02 -2.90 6.57
N LYS A 24 15.10 -3.32 7.24
CA LYS A 24 15.04 -4.38 8.27
C LYS A 24 14.08 -3.89 9.35
N ASN A 25 13.02 -4.64 9.65
CA ASN A 25 11.98 -4.35 10.67
C ASN A 25 10.84 -3.39 10.26
N PHE A 26 10.72 -3.01 8.99
CA PHE A 26 9.51 -2.35 8.53
C PHE A 26 8.42 -3.38 8.18
N GLU A 27 7.22 -3.25 8.74
CA GLU A 27 6.10 -4.11 8.35
C GLU A 27 5.35 -3.54 7.14
N TRP A 28 4.24 -2.86 7.40
CA TRP A 28 3.48 -2.09 6.43
C TRP A 28 2.62 -1.07 7.19
N TYR A 29 2.21 -0.02 6.50
CA TYR A 29 1.16 0.87 6.99
C TYR A 29 0.37 1.46 5.82
N ALA A 30 -0.86 1.86 6.08
CA ALA A 30 -1.72 2.51 5.11
C ALA A 30 -2.29 3.80 5.68
N ILE A 31 -2.28 4.86 4.88
CA ILE A 31 -2.91 6.15 5.20
C ILE A 31 -3.79 6.59 4.04
N LYS A 32 -4.94 7.21 4.34
CA LYS A 32 -5.81 7.82 3.35
C LYS A 32 -5.62 9.33 3.40
N ASN A 33 -5.25 9.93 2.27
CA ASN A 33 -5.11 11.39 2.14
C ASN A 33 -5.76 11.85 0.82
N ASN A 34 -6.67 12.83 0.89
CA ASN A 34 -7.38 13.39 -0.27
C ASN A 34 -7.96 12.34 -1.24
N GLY A 35 -8.57 11.28 -0.69
CA GLY A 35 -9.15 10.19 -1.49
C GLY A 35 -8.13 9.22 -2.12
N ILE A 36 -6.85 9.35 -1.80
CA ILE A 36 -5.78 8.45 -2.22
C ILE A 36 -5.36 7.59 -1.02
N ILE A 37 -5.28 6.28 -1.21
CA ILE A 37 -4.68 5.35 -0.25
C ILE A 37 -3.19 5.27 -0.54
N ILE A 38 -2.36 5.67 0.40
CA ILE A 38 -0.91 5.44 0.36
C ILE A 38 -0.64 4.18 1.18
N LEU A 39 -0.16 3.14 0.51
CA LEU A 39 0.16 1.85 1.13
C LEU A 39 1.68 1.64 1.05
N CYS A 40 2.34 1.72 2.19
CA CYS A 40 3.77 1.44 2.31
C CYS A 40 3.99 -0.02 2.66
N LEU A 41 4.79 -0.73 1.86
CA LEU A 41 5.04 -2.17 1.96
C LEU A 41 6.54 -2.45 2.06
N ASN A 42 6.90 -3.42 2.90
CA ASN A 42 8.25 -3.96 2.86
C ASN A 42 8.51 -4.64 1.51
N ASN A 43 9.65 -4.31 0.89
CA ASN A 43 10.08 -4.92 -0.35
C ASN A 43 10.33 -6.44 -0.18
N ALA A 44 10.77 -6.87 1.01
CA ALA A 44 11.00 -8.27 1.36
C ALA A 44 9.72 -9.14 1.33
N TYR A 45 8.53 -8.54 1.34
CA TYR A 45 7.30 -9.30 1.25
C TYR A 45 7.13 -9.97 -0.11
N SER A 46 6.66 -11.22 -0.08
CA SER A 46 6.27 -11.95 -1.27
C SER A 46 5.07 -11.27 -1.97
N ARG A 47 4.91 -11.54 -3.27
CA ARG A 47 3.79 -11.02 -4.07
C ARG A 47 2.43 -11.38 -3.46
N LYS A 48 2.29 -12.58 -2.89
CA LYS A 48 1.06 -13.05 -2.22
C LYS A 48 0.72 -12.20 -0.99
N VAL A 49 1.72 -11.91 -0.14
CA VAL A 49 1.53 -11.05 1.05
C VAL A 49 1.16 -9.63 0.65
N LYS A 50 1.88 -9.04 -0.31
CA LYS A 50 1.59 -7.70 -0.85
C LYS A 50 0.14 -7.58 -1.35
N SER A 51 -0.34 -8.58 -2.09
CA SER A 51 -1.73 -8.62 -2.59
C SER A 51 -2.76 -8.72 -1.45
N LYS A 52 -2.54 -9.61 -0.48
CA LYS A 52 -3.44 -9.76 0.69
C LYS A 52 -3.57 -8.45 1.47
N LEU A 53 -2.46 -7.77 1.73
CA LEU A 53 -2.43 -6.48 2.42
C LEU A 53 -3.19 -5.40 1.64
N LEU A 54 -2.96 -5.31 0.33
CA LEU A 54 -3.68 -4.37 -0.54
C LEU A 54 -5.21 -4.60 -0.49
N HIS A 55 -5.65 -5.85 -0.61
CA HIS A 55 -7.07 -6.19 -0.52
C HIS A 55 -7.67 -5.87 0.86
N ALA A 56 -6.94 -6.14 1.94
CA ALA A 56 -7.39 -5.82 3.30
C ALA A 56 -7.57 -4.31 3.50
N VAL A 57 -6.61 -3.50 3.04
CA VAL A 57 -6.66 -2.03 3.12
C VAL A 57 -7.82 -1.46 2.31
N ILE A 58 -8.03 -1.94 1.08
CA ILE A 58 -9.15 -1.53 0.24
C ILE A 58 -10.49 -1.88 0.91
N LYS A 59 -10.61 -3.10 1.47
CA LYS A 59 -11.84 -3.55 2.16
C LYS A 59 -12.13 -2.69 3.39
N ARG A 60 -11.12 -2.42 4.23
CA ARG A 60 -11.28 -1.60 5.43
C ARG A 60 -11.65 -0.15 5.11
N THR A 61 -11.11 0.39 4.02
CA THR A 61 -11.42 1.76 3.58
C THR A 61 -12.86 1.92 3.11
N ARG A 62 -13.49 0.86 2.59
CA ARG A 62 -14.91 0.86 2.19
C ARG A 62 -15.89 0.80 3.37
N LEU A 63 -15.45 0.30 4.52
CA LEU A 63 -16.30 0.15 5.70
C LEU A 63 -16.33 1.39 6.60
N ASN A 64 -15.33 2.27 6.48
CA ASN A 64 -15.20 3.52 7.24
C ASN A 64 -15.70 4.76 6.46
N THR A 65 -16.34 4.56 5.32
CA THR A 65 -17.08 5.57 4.54
C THR A 65 -18.55 5.26 4.63
#